data_AF-A0A7U4QLY7-F1
#
_entry.id   AF-A0A7U4QLY7-F1
#
_cell.length_a   1.000
_cell.length_b   1.000
_cell.length_c   1.000
_cell.angle_alpha   90.00
_cell.angle_beta   90.00
_cell.angle_gamma   90.00
#
_symmetry.space_group_name_H-M   'P 1'
#
loop_
_entity.id
_entity.type
_entity.pdbx_description
1 polymer ?
#
loop_
_entity_poly.entity_id
_entity_poly.type
_entity_poly.pdbx_seq_one_letter_code
_entity_poly.pdbx_strand_id
1 'polypeptide(L)'
;MMPYLPKNGFTLIELIVVIAIMSIIAALAVASYKAYVIIARNASALAQLNMVKNAQAVLVEEIQCYGVSAFGATLSNPPGGSGIGTILGGPLTSATAKTSGAMITGQNSQNIISAVPITVGSGIILRADTDGGNNSSCLIVVKHLNGDTVYGNDSDTVGVNYWVRNPAWVGQGVAAVVPGAFPAGLQIPSCTNKNDFQNAPGGGIPTANWTYKQ
;
A
#
# COMPACT_ATOMS: atom_id res chain seq x y z
N MET A 1 49.41 36.22 -41.17
CA MET A 1 49.62 34.84 -40.68
C MET A 1 49.20 34.83 -39.21
N MET A 2 48.03 34.27 -38.87
CA MET A 2 47.56 34.22 -37.48
C MET A 2 48.17 33.01 -36.78
N PRO A 3 48.80 33.15 -35.60
CA PRO A 3 49.39 32.04 -34.88
C PRO A 3 48.29 31.10 -34.38
N TYR A 4 48.39 29.81 -34.73
CA TYR A 4 47.51 28.77 -34.22
C TYR A 4 47.91 28.46 -32.77
N LEU A 5 47.07 28.83 -31.80
CA LEU A 5 47.24 28.41 -30.41
C LEU A 5 47.05 26.88 -30.35
N PRO A 6 48.02 26.10 -29.83
CA PRO A 6 47.89 24.65 -29.75
C PRO A 6 46.65 24.28 -28.91
N LYS A 7 45.74 23.48 -29.48
CA LYS A 7 44.66 22.85 -28.73
C LYS A 7 45.27 21.72 -27.90
N ASN A 8 45.44 21.95 -26.60
CA ASN A 8 45.81 20.92 -25.64
C ASN A 8 44.68 19.88 -25.58
N GLY A 9 44.96 18.64 -26.01
CA GLY A 9 44.05 17.52 -25.92
C GLY A 9 44.05 16.89 -24.52
N PHE A 10 42.93 16.27 -24.14
CA PHE A 10 42.80 15.50 -22.90
C PHE A 10 43.77 14.31 -22.89
N THR A 11 44.42 14.06 -21.76
CA THR A 11 45.31 12.91 -21.59
C THR A 11 44.54 11.64 -21.21
N LEU A 12 45.07 10.48 -21.58
CA LEU A 12 44.50 9.18 -21.19
C LEU A 12 44.44 9.02 -19.66
N ILE A 13 45.44 9.57 -18.96
CA ILE A 13 45.50 9.50 -17.50
C ILE A 13 44.42 10.36 -16.84
N GLU A 14 44.12 11.55 -17.36
CA GLU A 14 43.02 12.38 -16.86
C GLU A 14 41.68 11.66 -16.98
N LEU A 15 41.45 10.98 -18.11
CA LEU A 15 40.23 10.18 -18.29
C LEU A 15 40.16 9.02 -17.29
N ILE A 16 41.27 8.31 -17.07
CA ILE A 16 41.33 7.17 -16.12
C ILE A 16 41.05 7.63 -14.68
N VAL A 17 41.57 8.78 -14.27
CA VAL A 17 41.30 9.32 -12.92
C VAL A 17 39.83 9.73 -12.77
N VAL A 18 39.24 10.36 -13.80
CA VAL A 18 37.82 10.75 -13.77
C VAL A 18 36.91 9.53 -13.66
N ILE A 19 37.13 8.48 -14.47
CA ILE A 19 36.31 7.26 -14.37
C ILE A 19 36.51 6.55 -13.02
N ALA A 20 37.72 6.58 -12.45
CA ALA A 20 37.99 5.99 -11.14
C ALA A 20 37.18 6.71 -10.05
N ILE A 21 37.21 8.04 -10.02
CA ILE A 21 36.43 8.84 -9.05
C ILE A 21 34.91 8.63 -9.27
N MET A 22 34.44 8.63 -10.52
CA MET A 22 33.03 8.37 -10.84
C MET A 22 32.57 7.00 -10.36
N SER A 23 33.40 5.97 -10.49
CA SER A 23 33.05 4.61 -10.06
C SER A 23 32.87 4.50 -8.53
N ILE A 24 33.71 5.20 -7.76
CA ILE A 24 33.63 5.23 -6.30
C ILE A 24 32.36 5.97 -5.85
N ILE A 25 32.08 7.15 -6.44
CA ILE A 25 30.88 7.94 -6.10
C ILE A 25 29.60 7.18 -6.49
N ALA A 26 29.58 6.55 -7.66
CA ALA A 26 28.43 5.78 -8.13
C ALA A 26 28.10 4.62 -7.18
N ALA A 27 29.10 3.89 -6.68
CA ALA A 27 28.90 2.79 -5.73
C ALA A 27 28.22 3.27 -4.43
N LEU A 28 28.67 4.40 -3.86
CA LEU A 28 28.09 4.97 -2.65
C LEU A 28 26.66 5.51 -2.90
N ALA A 29 26.44 6.16 -4.04
CA ALA A 29 25.15 6.73 -4.41
C ALA A 29 24.06 5.66 -4.62
N VAL A 30 24.40 4.51 -5.21
CA VAL A 30 23.43 3.44 -5.45
C VAL A 30 22.89 2.84 -4.15
N ALA A 31 23.74 2.70 -3.12
CA ALA A 31 23.31 2.14 -1.84
C ALA A 31 22.31 3.05 -1.11
N SER A 32 22.59 4.36 -1.06
CA SER A 32 21.70 5.33 -0.41
C SER A 32 20.40 5.55 -1.19
N TYR A 33 20.45 5.53 -2.52
CA TYR A 33 19.28 5.68 -3.37
C TYR A 33 18.23 4.58 -3.14
N LYS A 34 18.65 3.32 -3.02
CA LYS A 34 17.72 2.19 -2.80
C LYS A 34 16.91 2.35 -1.51
N ALA A 35 17.54 2.76 -0.42
CA ALA A 35 16.86 2.99 0.85
C ALA A 35 15.84 4.14 0.74
N TYR A 36 16.20 5.24 0.06
CA TYR A 36 15.31 6.37 -0.15
C TYR A 36 14.07 5.99 -0.97
N VAL A 37 14.24 5.19 -2.03
CA VAL A 37 13.12 4.71 -2.84
C VAL A 37 12.16 3.86 -2.01
N ILE A 38 12.67 2.96 -1.14
CA ILE A 38 11.83 2.15 -0.24
C ILE A 38 11.00 3.05 0.70
N ILE A 39 11.60 4.09 1.28
CA ILE A 39 10.88 5.05 2.13
C ILE A 39 9.76 5.74 1.35
N ALA A 40 10.04 6.19 0.13
CA ALA A 40 9.02 6.81 -0.73
C ALA A 40 7.88 5.83 -1.07
N ARG A 41 8.19 4.55 -1.33
CA ARG A 41 7.19 3.49 -1.57
C ARG A 41 6.35 3.20 -0.33
N ASN A 42 6.97 3.18 0.85
CA ASN A 42 6.26 3.03 2.10
C ASN A 42 5.35 4.24 2.37
N ALA A 43 5.79 5.46 2.03
CA ALA A 43 4.97 6.66 2.15
C ALA A 43 3.73 6.61 1.23
N SER A 44 3.86 6.10 0.01
CA SER A 44 2.70 5.94 -0.89
C SER A 44 1.71 4.89 -0.38
N ALA A 45 2.19 3.80 0.23
CA ALA A 45 1.33 2.82 0.89
C ALA A 45 0.54 3.45 2.07
N LEU A 46 1.19 4.28 2.88
CA LEU A 46 0.53 5.00 3.97
C LEU A 46 -0.50 6.01 3.47
N ALA A 47 -0.21 6.73 2.38
CA ALA A 47 -1.17 7.64 1.76
C ALA A 47 -2.41 6.89 1.26
N GLN A 48 -2.22 5.72 0.65
CA GLN A 48 -3.31 4.85 0.24
C GLN A 48 -4.13 4.34 1.44
N LEU A 49 -3.50 3.97 2.55
CA LEU A 49 -4.21 3.60 3.79
C LEU A 49 -5.16 4.71 4.22
N ASN A 50 -4.70 5.96 4.25
CA ASN A 50 -5.54 7.10 4.62
C ASN A 50 -6.70 7.32 3.64
N MET A 51 -6.49 7.09 2.34
CA MET A 51 -7.57 7.14 1.34
C MET A 51 -8.67 6.10 1.66
N VAL A 52 -8.27 4.86 1.99
CA VAL A 52 -9.24 3.80 2.34
C VAL A 52 -9.96 4.12 3.65
N LYS A 53 -9.26 4.66 4.65
CA LYS A 53 -9.88 5.12 5.91
C LYS A 53 -10.96 6.17 5.67
N ASN A 54 -10.69 7.14 4.79
CA ASN A 54 -11.68 8.16 4.43
C ASN A 54 -12.88 7.53 3.69
N ALA A 55 -12.64 6.56 2.79
CA ALA A 55 -13.71 5.85 2.12
C ALA A 55 -14.60 5.04 3.09
N GLN A 56 -14.00 4.40 4.09
CA GLN A 56 -14.72 3.75 5.18
C GLN A 56 -15.58 4.74 5.98
N ALA A 57 -15.04 5.91 6.32
CA ALA A 57 -15.77 6.94 7.06
C ALA A 57 -17.01 7.44 6.31
N VAL A 58 -16.89 7.65 4.99
CA VAL A 58 -18.03 8.03 4.13
C VAL A 58 -19.10 6.94 4.12
N LEU A 59 -18.70 5.66 4.06
CA LEU A 59 -19.64 4.54 4.05
C LEU A 59 -20.40 4.42 5.39
N VAL A 60 -19.70 4.62 6.52
CA VAL A 60 -20.31 4.64 7.85
C VAL A 60 -21.29 5.80 7.98
N GLU A 61 -21.00 6.97 7.40
CA GLU A 61 -21.93 8.10 7.40
C GLU A 61 -23.20 7.80 6.60
N GLU A 62 -23.08 7.10 5.46
CA GLU A 62 -24.19 6.86 4.56
C GLU A 62 -25.10 5.70 4.99
N ILE A 63 -24.52 4.55 5.35
CA ILE A 63 -25.27 3.30 5.62
C ILE A 63 -25.05 2.74 7.01
N GLN A 64 -24.32 3.46 7.89
CA GLN A 64 -24.05 3.08 9.28
C GLN A 64 -23.28 1.76 9.43
N CYS A 65 -22.46 1.40 8.45
CA CYS A 65 -21.57 0.26 8.54
C CYS A 65 -20.30 0.45 7.73
N TYR A 66 -19.27 -0.33 8.06
CA TYR A 66 -18.05 -0.43 7.28
C TYR A 66 -18.21 -1.33 6.05
N GLY A 67 -17.21 -1.35 5.19
CA GLY A 67 -17.21 -2.11 3.94
C GLY A 67 -15.94 -2.91 3.71
N VAL A 68 -16.02 -3.79 2.74
CA VAL A 68 -14.91 -4.61 2.25
C VAL A 68 -14.32 -4.02 0.97
N SER A 69 -13.05 -4.31 0.69
CA SER A 69 -12.46 -3.97 -0.60
C SER A 69 -13.01 -4.87 -1.71
N ALA A 70 -13.45 -4.27 -2.81
CA ALA A 70 -14.02 -4.99 -3.94
C ALA A 70 -13.59 -4.41 -5.30
N PHE A 71 -13.75 -5.21 -6.35
CA PHE A 71 -13.49 -4.85 -7.73
C PHE A 71 -14.45 -5.62 -8.65
N GLY A 72 -14.63 -5.14 -9.88
CA GLY A 72 -15.40 -5.87 -10.91
C GLY A 72 -16.87 -5.45 -11.04
N ALA A 73 -17.29 -4.40 -10.31
CA ALA A 73 -18.64 -3.87 -10.33
C ALA A 73 -18.66 -2.34 -10.50
N THR A 74 -19.84 -1.79 -10.80
CA THR A 74 -20.08 -0.34 -10.93
C THR A 74 -20.72 0.21 -9.65
N LEU A 75 -20.68 1.54 -9.47
CA LEU A 75 -21.36 2.21 -8.35
C LEU A 75 -22.89 2.21 -8.49
N SER A 76 -23.44 1.88 -9.67
CA SER A 76 -24.90 1.75 -9.84
C SER A 76 -25.42 0.41 -9.34
N ASN A 77 -24.55 -0.60 -9.24
CA ASN A 77 -24.88 -1.92 -8.72
C ASN A 77 -23.68 -2.46 -7.92
N PRO A 78 -23.34 -1.80 -6.80
CA PRO A 78 -22.27 -2.26 -5.93
C PRO A 78 -22.64 -3.63 -5.31
N PRO A 79 -21.66 -4.53 -5.10
CA PRO A 79 -21.95 -5.87 -4.64
C PRO A 79 -22.28 -5.95 -3.14
N GLY A 80 -22.01 -4.88 -2.37
CA GLY A 80 -22.03 -4.94 -0.92
C GLY A 80 -20.98 -5.90 -0.38
N GLY A 81 -21.21 -6.43 0.81
CA GLY A 81 -20.38 -7.50 1.36
C GLY A 81 -20.09 -7.33 2.85
N SER A 82 -19.48 -8.38 3.39
CA SER A 82 -19.08 -8.49 4.78
C SER A 82 -17.95 -9.54 4.88
N GLY A 83 -17.11 -9.43 5.91
CA GLY A 83 -16.00 -10.34 6.16
C GLY A 83 -14.74 -9.93 5.40
N ILE A 84 -14.05 -10.91 4.80
CA ILE A 84 -12.76 -10.67 4.13
C ILE A 84 -12.98 -10.05 2.75
N GLY A 85 -12.32 -8.92 2.49
CA GLY A 85 -12.35 -8.26 1.21
C GLY A 85 -11.44 -8.89 0.16
N THR A 86 -11.67 -8.50 -1.09
CA THR A 86 -10.80 -8.86 -2.21
C THR A 86 -9.49 -8.11 -2.09
N ILE A 87 -8.35 -8.82 -2.25
CA ILE A 87 -7.04 -8.17 -2.32
C ILE A 87 -6.93 -7.41 -3.64
N LEU A 88 -6.76 -6.10 -3.57
CA LEU A 88 -6.63 -5.23 -4.73
C LEU A 88 -5.15 -4.96 -5.01
N GLY A 89 -4.66 -5.43 -6.16
CA GLY A 89 -3.32 -5.15 -6.67
C GLY A 89 -3.34 -4.05 -7.73
N GLY A 90 -2.80 -2.88 -7.39
CA GLY A 90 -2.75 -1.71 -8.28
C GLY A 90 -1.67 -1.77 -9.37
N PRO A 91 -1.82 -0.99 -10.46
CA PRO A 91 -2.76 0.13 -10.58
C PRO A 91 -4.18 -0.32 -10.93
N LEU A 92 -5.19 0.25 -10.25
CA LEU A 92 -6.60 0.06 -10.56
C LEU A 92 -7.32 1.40 -10.61
N THR A 93 -8.20 1.56 -11.59
CA THR A 93 -9.11 2.70 -11.68
C THR A 93 -10.26 2.53 -10.72
N SER A 94 -10.80 3.65 -10.23
CA SER A 94 -12.00 3.67 -9.42
C SER A 94 -13.22 3.21 -10.21
N ALA A 95 -14.18 2.60 -9.52
CA ALA A 95 -15.49 2.36 -10.07
C ALA A 95 -16.22 3.69 -10.33
N THR A 96 -17.06 3.71 -11.35
CA THR A 96 -18.03 4.80 -11.58
C THR A 96 -19.42 4.21 -11.69
N ALA A 97 -20.44 5.06 -11.87
CA ALA A 97 -21.79 4.58 -12.16
C ALA A 97 -21.86 3.66 -13.42
N LYS A 98 -20.92 3.79 -14.36
CA LYS A 98 -20.96 3.08 -15.66
C LYS A 98 -19.75 2.17 -15.92
N THR A 99 -18.64 2.39 -15.24
CA THR A 99 -17.41 1.62 -15.45
C THR A 99 -17.06 0.83 -14.21
N SER A 100 -16.76 -0.46 -14.41
CA SER A 100 -16.25 -1.30 -13.35
C SER A 100 -14.90 -0.80 -12.84
N GLY A 101 -14.67 -0.89 -11.54
CA GLY A 101 -13.40 -0.50 -10.95
C GLY A 101 -13.29 -0.87 -9.47
N ALA A 102 -12.26 -0.34 -8.81
CA ALA A 102 -12.01 -0.54 -7.40
C ALA A 102 -12.94 0.33 -6.53
N MET A 103 -13.41 -0.25 -5.42
CA MET A 103 -14.29 0.40 -4.46
C MET A 103 -14.12 -0.20 -3.06
N ILE A 104 -14.58 0.53 -2.06
CA ILE A 104 -14.96 -0.02 -0.76
C ILE A 104 -16.49 -0.12 -0.76
N THR A 105 -17.04 -1.26 -0.41
CA THR A 105 -18.49 -1.48 -0.45
C THR A 105 -18.95 -2.30 0.74
N GLY A 106 -20.12 -1.97 1.27
CA GLY A 106 -20.67 -2.64 2.45
C GLY A 106 -22.18 -2.79 2.31
N GLN A 107 -22.71 -3.71 3.11
CA GLN A 107 -24.13 -3.92 3.27
C GLN A 107 -24.45 -3.89 4.77
N ASN A 108 -25.41 -3.07 5.17
CA ASN A 108 -25.83 -3.01 6.57
C ASN A 108 -26.87 -4.11 6.90
N SER A 109 -27.24 -4.22 8.18
CA SER A 109 -28.21 -5.22 8.66
C SER A 109 -29.63 -5.05 8.09
N GLN A 110 -29.91 -3.92 7.45
CA GLN A 110 -31.18 -3.62 6.78
C GLN A 110 -31.11 -3.92 5.27
N ASN A 111 -30.03 -4.56 4.79
CA ASN A 111 -29.75 -4.84 3.38
C ASN A 111 -29.61 -3.59 2.50
N ILE A 112 -29.25 -2.46 3.10
CA ILE A 112 -28.87 -1.26 2.35
C ILE A 112 -27.42 -1.40 1.94
N ILE A 113 -27.16 -1.24 0.64
CA ILE A 113 -25.82 -1.35 0.04
C ILE A 113 -25.37 0.03 -0.40
N SER A 114 -24.13 0.38 -0.06
CA SER A 114 -23.42 1.51 -0.66
C SER A 114 -21.98 1.13 -1.01
N ALA A 115 -21.35 1.96 -1.84
CA ALA A 115 -19.96 1.87 -2.19
C ALA A 115 -19.33 3.24 -2.39
N VAL A 116 -18.08 3.34 -1.94
CA VAL A 116 -17.24 4.50 -2.16
C VAL A 116 -16.13 4.11 -3.15
N PRO A 117 -16.00 4.81 -4.29
CA PRO A 117 -14.96 4.52 -5.26
C PRO A 117 -13.57 4.84 -4.71
N ILE A 118 -12.59 3.98 -4.99
CA ILE A 118 -11.19 4.22 -4.66
C ILE A 118 -10.30 3.94 -5.86
N THR A 119 -9.22 4.70 -6.03
CA THR A 119 -8.15 4.33 -6.95
C THR A 119 -7.11 3.51 -6.20
N VAL A 120 -6.41 2.61 -6.87
CA VAL A 120 -5.30 1.86 -6.27
C VAL A 120 -4.03 2.21 -7.02
N GLY A 121 -3.04 2.79 -6.33
CA GLY A 121 -1.80 3.24 -6.94
C GLY A 121 -0.96 2.08 -7.54
N SER A 122 -0.08 2.39 -8.48
CA SER A 122 0.82 1.38 -9.05
C SER A 122 1.70 0.74 -7.97
N GLY A 123 1.74 -0.60 -7.95
CA GLY A 123 2.50 -1.37 -6.97
C GLY A 123 1.89 -1.41 -5.57
N ILE A 124 0.71 -0.84 -5.36
CA ILE A 124 -0.03 -0.96 -4.10
C ILE A 124 -0.75 -2.30 -4.05
N ILE A 125 -0.71 -2.94 -2.90
CA ILE A 125 -1.51 -4.12 -2.55
C ILE A 125 -2.30 -3.73 -1.32
N LEU A 126 -3.63 -3.78 -1.40
CA LEU A 126 -4.50 -3.43 -0.28
C LEU A 126 -5.63 -4.41 -0.09
N ARG A 127 -6.11 -4.51 1.15
CA ARG A 127 -7.32 -5.25 1.52
C ARG A 127 -8.02 -4.51 2.65
N ALA A 128 -9.34 -4.41 2.57
CA ALA A 128 -10.18 -3.97 3.66
C ALA A 128 -11.18 -5.09 3.99
N ASP A 129 -11.21 -5.47 5.26
CA ASP A 129 -12.06 -6.50 5.83
C ASP A 129 -13.03 -5.86 6.83
N THR A 130 -14.15 -6.53 7.09
CA THR A 130 -15.06 -6.22 8.20
C THR A 130 -15.21 -7.41 9.13
N ASP A 131 -15.86 -7.20 10.28
CA ASP A 131 -16.10 -8.21 11.31
C ASP A 131 -17.01 -9.38 10.88
N GLY A 132 -17.58 -9.35 9.68
CA GLY A 132 -18.44 -10.42 9.15
C GLY A 132 -19.85 -10.47 9.76
N GLY A 133 -20.09 -9.71 10.82
CA GLY A 133 -21.36 -9.63 11.53
C GLY A 133 -22.20 -8.48 11.00
N ASN A 134 -22.20 -7.36 11.73
CA ASN A 134 -22.96 -6.17 11.36
C ASN A 134 -22.12 -5.13 10.62
N ASN A 135 -20.90 -5.49 10.19
CA ASN A 135 -19.93 -4.57 9.62
C ASN A 135 -19.66 -3.39 10.57
N SER A 136 -19.57 -3.67 11.87
CA SER A 136 -19.41 -2.66 12.93
C SER A 136 -17.95 -2.25 13.14
N SER A 137 -17.03 -3.08 12.65
CA SER A 137 -15.59 -2.81 12.66
C SER A 137 -14.98 -3.12 11.30
N CYS A 138 -13.84 -2.48 11.02
CA CYS A 138 -13.06 -2.71 9.82
C CYS A 138 -11.57 -2.82 10.11
N LEU A 139 -10.91 -3.67 9.33
CA LEU A 139 -9.48 -3.86 9.33
C LEU A 139 -8.95 -3.58 7.93
N ILE A 140 -8.02 -2.63 7.83
CA ILE A 140 -7.42 -2.21 6.56
C ILE A 140 -5.94 -2.58 6.59
N VAL A 141 -5.46 -3.24 5.53
CA VAL A 141 -4.04 -3.54 5.34
C VAL A 141 -3.57 -3.03 3.99
N VAL A 142 -2.43 -2.33 3.98
CA VAL A 142 -1.84 -1.77 2.77
C VAL A 142 -0.33 -1.97 2.74
N LYS A 143 0.20 -2.36 1.58
CA LYS A 143 1.62 -2.50 1.29
C LYS A 143 1.93 -1.93 -0.09
N HIS A 144 3.13 -1.39 -0.28
CA HIS A 144 3.72 -1.26 -1.61
C HIS A 144 4.61 -2.48 -1.92
N LEU A 145 4.47 -3.08 -3.11
CA LEU A 145 5.20 -4.27 -3.58
C LEU A 145 6.71 -4.14 -3.32
N ASN A 146 7.30 -3.01 -3.72
CA ASN A 146 8.72 -2.69 -3.51
C ASN A 146 9.02 -1.93 -2.19
N GLY A 147 8.05 -1.87 -1.28
CA GLY A 147 8.27 -1.39 0.09
C GLY A 147 8.65 -2.55 1.00
N ASP A 148 9.21 -2.27 2.17
CA ASP A 148 9.52 -3.28 3.19
C ASP A 148 8.48 -3.31 4.34
N THR A 149 7.57 -2.34 4.35
CA THR A 149 6.63 -2.12 5.44
C THR A 149 5.20 -2.36 4.97
N VAL A 150 4.42 -2.98 5.85
CA VAL A 150 2.97 -3.12 5.72
C VAL A 150 2.33 -2.26 6.79
N TYR A 151 1.29 -1.53 6.42
CA TYR A 151 0.52 -0.70 7.32
C TYR A 151 -0.86 -1.29 7.55
N GLY A 152 -1.32 -1.15 8.78
CA GLY A 152 -2.61 -1.60 9.26
C GLY A 152 -3.39 -0.45 9.88
N ASN A 153 -4.71 -0.47 9.75
CA ASN A 153 -5.59 0.33 10.58
C ASN A 153 -6.79 -0.52 11.00
N ASP A 154 -7.23 -0.29 12.22
CA ASP A 154 -8.34 -0.95 12.86
C ASP A 154 -9.26 0.16 13.36
N SER A 155 -10.57 0.05 13.04
CA SER A 155 -11.58 1.03 13.42
C SER A 155 -11.78 1.16 14.93
N ASP A 156 -11.48 0.11 15.68
CA ASP A 156 -11.83 0.02 17.10
C ASP A 156 -10.87 0.81 17.96
N THR A 157 -9.72 1.19 17.40
CA THR A 157 -8.74 2.05 18.04
C THR A 157 -8.58 3.36 17.27
N VAL A 158 -9.15 4.43 17.81
CA VAL A 158 -9.12 5.75 17.18
C VAL A 158 -7.72 6.36 17.23
N GLY A 159 -7.31 7.01 16.15
CA GLY A 159 -6.08 7.81 16.10
C GLY A 159 -4.79 7.00 15.95
N VAL A 160 -4.89 5.69 15.70
CA VAL A 160 -3.74 4.79 15.69
C VAL A 160 -3.62 4.06 14.35
N ASN A 161 -2.40 4.00 13.82
CA ASN A 161 -2.04 3.13 12.71
C ASN A 161 -1.03 2.10 13.20
N TYR A 162 -1.13 0.89 12.67
CA TYR A 162 -0.21 -0.20 12.94
C TYR A 162 0.76 -0.37 11.79
N TRP A 163 1.92 -0.94 12.09
CA TRP A 163 2.86 -1.33 11.07
C TRP A 163 3.64 -2.58 11.48
N VAL A 164 4.05 -3.31 10.46
CA VAL A 164 5.00 -4.41 10.56
C VAL A 164 5.96 -4.30 9.38
N ARG A 165 7.25 -4.51 9.65
CA ARG A 165 8.31 -4.38 8.64
C ARG A 165 9.04 -5.69 8.48
N ASN A 166 9.39 -6.03 7.25
CA ASN A 166 10.30 -7.12 6.95
C ASN A 166 11.09 -6.76 5.68
N PRO A 167 12.43 -6.57 5.77
CA PRO A 167 13.26 -6.28 4.60
C PRO A 167 13.19 -7.32 3.49
N ALA A 168 12.85 -8.58 3.81
CA ALA A 168 12.70 -9.64 2.82
C ALA A 168 11.42 -9.53 1.96
N TRP A 169 10.46 -8.67 2.35
CA TRP A 169 9.22 -8.47 1.59
C TRP A 169 9.36 -7.50 0.42
N VAL A 170 10.51 -6.87 0.21
CA VAL A 170 10.72 -5.99 -0.95
C VAL A 170 10.63 -6.83 -2.22
N GLY A 171 9.68 -6.48 -3.09
CA GLY A 171 9.40 -7.20 -4.34
C GLY A 171 8.55 -8.46 -4.17
N GLN A 172 8.06 -8.76 -2.96
CA GLN A 172 7.22 -9.92 -2.69
C GLN A 172 5.73 -9.53 -2.69
N GLY A 173 4.88 -10.42 -3.22
CA GLY A 173 3.45 -10.19 -3.43
C GLY A 173 3.08 -10.07 -4.91
N VAL A 174 1.80 -9.85 -5.18
CA VAL A 174 1.25 -9.71 -6.53
C VAL A 174 0.43 -8.41 -6.60
N ALA A 175 0.88 -7.49 -7.44
CA ALA A 175 0.17 -6.25 -7.79
C ALA A 175 -0.27 -6.27 -9.27
N ALA A 176 -0.97 -5.24 -9.71
CA ALA A 176 -1.53 -5.07 -11.07
C ALA A 176 -2.56 -6.13 -11.52
N VAL A 177 -3.04 -6.96 -10.60
CA VAL A 177 -4.04 -8.03 -10.84
C VAL A 177 -5.03 -8.04 -9.68
N VAL A 178 -6.26 -8.50 -9.94
CA VAL A 178 -7.27 -8.79 -8.93
C VAL A 178 -7.73 -10.26 -9.06
N PRO A 179 -7.63 -11.09 -8.01
CA PRO A 179 -7.05 -10.76 -6.72
C PRO A 179 -5.53 -10.56 -6.81
N GLY A 180 -5.02 -9.56 -6.10
CA GLY A 180 -3.59 -9.45 -5.80
C GLY A 180 -3.20 -10.44 -4.69
N ALA A 181 -1.96 -10.34 -4.21
CA ALA A 181 -1.50 -11.15 -3.10
C ALA A 181 -0.50 -10.38 -2.23
N PHE A 182 -0.64 -10.50 -0.91
CA PHE A 182 0.38 -10.02 0.03
C PHE A 182 1.62 -10.93 0.02
N PRO A 183 2.77 -10.47 0.54
CA PRO A 183 3.97 -11.29 0.69
C PRO A 183 3.69 -12.57 1.49
N ALA A 184 4.36 -13.66 1.11
CA ALA A 184 4.37 -14.87 1.91
C ALA A 184 4.90 -14.57 3.33
N GLY A 185 4.26 -15.18 4.33
CA GLY A 185 4.62 -15.00 5.74
C GLY A 185 4.08 -13.74 6.40
N LEU A 186 3.46 -12.80 5.66
CA LEU A 186 2.64 -11.76 6.29
C LEU A 186 1.45 -12.44 6.99
N GLN A 187 1.24 -12.12 8.25
CA GLN A 187 0.08 -12.58 9.01
C GLN A 187 -0.83 -11.37 9.28
N ILE A 188 -2.07 -11.46 8.82
CA ILE A 188 -3.09 -10.44 9.03
C ILE A 188 -4.13 -11.03 9.98
N PRO A 189 -4.39 -10.42 11.15
CA PRO A 189 -5.43 -10.91 12.06
C PRO A 189 -6.81 -10.82 11.38
N SER A 190 -7.75 -11.61 11.88
CA SER A 190 -9.15 -11.49 11.44
C SER A 190 -9.75 -10.22 12.03
N CYS A 191 -10.62 -9.54 11.29
CA CYS A 191 -11.35 -8.39 11.81
C CYS A 191 -12.39 -8.86 12.84
N THR A 192 -12.37 -8.27 14.03
CA THR A 192 -13.37 -8.46 15.08
C THR A 192 -13.74 -7.11 15.70
N ASN A 193 -14.73 -7.07 16.60
CA ASN A 193 -15.10 -5.84 17.33
C ASN A 193 -14.17 -5.59 18.54
N LYS A 194 -12.87 -5.81 18.36
CA LYS A 194 -11.80 -5.58 19.34
C LYS A 194 -10.56 -5.10 18.61
N ASN A 195 -9.61 -4.55 19.38
CA ASN A 195 -8.29 -4.21 18.86
C ASN A 195 -7.56 -5.46 18.33
N ASP A 196 -7.61 -5.68 17.02
CA ASP A 196 -7.17 -6.91 16.35
C ASP A 196 -5.66 -6.93 16.10
N PHE A 197 -5.04 -5.75 15.94
CA PHE A 197 -3.60 -5.66 15.70
C PHE A 197 -2.78 -5.69 17.00
N GLN A 198 -3.38 -5.44 18.16
CA GLN A 198 -2.65 -5.42 19.42
C GLN A 198 -2.02 -6.78 19.71
N ASN A 199 -0.67 -6.82 19.70
CA ASN A 199 0.14 -8.02 19.90
C ASN A 199 -0.10 -9.14 18.87
N ALA A 200 -0.79 -8.86 17.76
CA ALA A 200 -0.99 -9.85 16.72
C ALA A 200 0.33 -10.16 16.00
N PRO A 201 0.63 -11.43 15.69
CA PRO A 201 1.78 -11.78 14.87
C PRO A 201 1.59 -11.17 13.48
N GLY A 202 2.62 -10.49 12.97
CA GLY A 202 2.64 -9.91 11.63
C GLY A 202 3.65 -10.56 10.69
N GLY A 203 4.57 -11.38 11.21
CA GLY A 203 5.66 -11.99 10.41
C GLY A 203 6.80 -11.02 10.10
N GLY A 204 6.91 -9.94 10.87
CA GLY A 204 7.94 -8.91 10.71
C GLY A 204 9.31 -9.29 11.27
N ILE A 205 10.32 -8.55 10.84
CA ILE A 205 11.69 -8.58 11.34
C ILE A 205 12.20 -7.12 11.38
N PRO A 206 12.68 -6.60 12.54
CA PRO A 206 12.99 -7.31 13.79
C PRO A 206 11.78 -7.54 14.70
N THR A 207 10.67 -6.80 14.53
CA THR A 207 9.46 -6.95 15.35
C THR A 207 8.51 -7.94 14.69
N ALA A 208 8.34 -9.11 15.30
CA ALA A 208 7.47 -10.16 14.79
C ALA A 208 5.99 -9.76 14.75
N ASN A 209 5.57 -8.91 15.69
CA ASN A 209 4.18 -8.49 15.86
C ASN A 209 3.90 -7.14 15.19
N TRP A 210 2.62 -6.90 14.92
CA TRP A 210 2.13 -5.57 14.60
C TRP A 210 2.37 -4.61 15.76
N THR A 211 2.86 -3.41 15.45
CA THR A 211 3.19 -2.40 16.46
C THR A 211 2.57 -1.06 16.11
N TYR A 212 2.36 -0.24 17.13
CA TYR A 212 1.91 1.13 16.94
C TYR A 212 2.94 1.93 16.17
N LYS A 213 2.47 2.66 15.16
CA LYS A 213 3.26 3.71 14.53
C LYS A 213 3.01 5.00 15.31
N GLN A 214 3.99 5.43 16.10
CA GLN A 214 4.00 6.75 16.74
C GLN A 214 4.07 7.86 15.69
#